data_AF-A0A3B8M119-F1
#
_entry.id   AF-A0A3B8M119-F1
#
_cell.length_a   1.000
_cell.length_b   1.000
_cell.length_c   1.000
_cell.angle_alpha   90.00
_cell.angle_beta   90.00
_cell.angle_gamma   90.00
#
_symmetry.space_group_name_H-M   'P 1'
#
loop_
_entity.id
_entity.type
_entity.pdbx_description
1 polymer ?
#
loop_
_entity_poly.entity_id
_entity_poly.type
_entity_poly.pdbx_seq_one_letter_code
_entity_poly.pdbx_strand_id
1 'polypeptide(L)'
;MPRWTQVLELDSDRQPISGDADSLVAAVRSGADLRIGTAFRHNEHIDPESDREELIREVMDFRVCYLVKDRWVAGIENMRMPVELPDGFGPRESMSFFLYNQDGHQAIARPFFDGRQPIASPGVSPTDEWVDMPRYHELEAFDAGTNAPSSHFIYDFEYFRYFVGADWREVLSHESDGSVTGGSVVDLADSVGRGAEVKVAIRGLCADLEETPGEVDHEVFVHLGACYYYTEEQRLMAAANPVVRTRPATPLGYGTESWDFGWLMPRTDGHVAGWMCDPYTLKFRRTASRYAIRWFVSE
;
A
#
# COMPACT_ATOMS: atom_id res chain seq x y z
N MET A 1 17.14 -17.04 -12.44
CA MET A 1 17.25 -15.57 -12.41
C MET A 1 16.95 -15.11 -10.98
N PRO A 2 17.43 -13.95 -10.51
CA PRO A 2 17.01 -13.44 -9.20
C PRO A 2 15.50 -13.18 -9.20
N ARG A 3 14.80 -13.53 -8.10
CA ARG A 3 13.35 -13.31 -7.92
C ARG A 3 12.95 -11.84 -8.06
N TRP A 4 13.86 -10.92 -7.73
CA TRP A 4 13.63 -9.48 -7.75
C TRP A 4 14.44 -8.83 -8.87
N THR A 5 13.78 -7.98 -9.66
CA THR A 5 14.41 -7.21 -10.74
C THR A 5 14.15 -5.72 -10.52
N GLN A 6 15.19 -4.89 -10.63
CA GLN A 6 15.03 -3.43 -10.66
C GLN A 6 14.48 -3.03 -12.03
N VAL A 7 13.30 -2.39 -12.05
CA VAL A 7 12.63 -1.98 -13.30
C VAL A 7 12.57 -0.48 -13.50
N LEU A 8 12.84 0.29 -12.43
CA LEU A 8 12.94 1.75 -12.49
C LEU A 8 13.92 2.22 -11.40
N GLU A 9 14.77 3.19 -11.75
CA GLU A 9 15.58 3.96 -10.81
C GLU A 9 15.45 5.44 -11.11
N LEU A 10 15.18 6.22 -10.06
CA LEU A 10 15.17 7.68 -10.09
C LEU A 10 16.39 8.20 -9.31
N ASP A 11 16.98 9.30 -9.78
CA ASP A 11 17.99 10.05 -9.02
C ASP A 11 17.36 10.97 -7.96
N SER A 12 18.19 11.80 -7.32
CA SER A 12 17.76 12.76 -6.29
C SER A 12 16.82 13.84 -6.81
N ASP A 13 16.88 14.16 -8.11
CA ASP A 13 15.97 15.09 -8.78
C ASP A 13 14.70 14.36 -9.29
N ARG A 14 14.52 13.11 -8.86
CA ARG A 14 13.45 12.19 -9.26
C ARG A 14 13.39 11.96 -10.79
N GLN A 15 14.51 12.15 -11.48
CA GLN A 15 14.60 11.86 -12.91
C GLN A 15 14.94 10.38 -13.15
N PRO A 16 14.30 9.72 -14.11
CA PRO A 16 14.63 8.34 -14.45
C PRO A 16 16.07 8.22 -14.98
N ILE A 17 16.87 7.39 -14.32
CA ILE A 17 18.26 7.11 -14.73
C ILE A 17 18.48 5.66 -15.20
N SER A 18 17.53 4.76 -14.92
CA SER A 18 17.51 3.39 -15.45
C SER A 18 16.09 2.83 -15.45
N GLY A 19 15.75 2.02 -16.46
CA GLY A 19 14.42 1.46 -16.62
C GLY A 19 13.36 2.52 -16.91
N ASP A 20 12.09 2.20 -16.69
CA ASP A 20 10.97 3.10 -16.97
C ASP A 20 9.71 2.76 -16.16
N ALA A 21 8.83 3.75 -16.03
CA ALA A 21 7.57 3.61 -15.31
C ALA A 21 6.59 2.64 -16.00
N ASP A 22 6.65 2.52 -17.33
CA ASP A 22 5.78 1.60 -18.08
C ASP A 22 6.08 0.14 -17.74
N SER A 23 7.35 -0.21 -17.55
CA SER A 23 7.81 -1.52 -17.10
C SER A 23 7.35 -1.82 -15.67
N LEU A 24 7.40 -0.82 -14.78
CA LEU A 24 6.86 -0.93 -13.43
C LEU A 24 5.35 -1.16 -13.44
N VAL A 25 4.61 -0.35 -14.21
CA VAL A 25 3.16 -0.48 -14.40
C VAL A 25 2.79 -1.85 -14.95
N ALA A 26 3.49 -2.32 -15.98
CA ALA A 26 3.26 -3.62 -16.59
C ALA A 26 3.49 -4.76 -15.59
N ALA A 27 4.58 -4.70 -14.81
CA ALA A 27 4.86 -5.70 -13.79
C ALA A 27 3.76 -5.74 -12.70
N VAL A 28 3.37 -4.59 -12.15
CA VAL A 28 2.30 -4.53 -11.12
C VAL A 28 0.95 -4.97 -11.69
N ARG A 29 0.60 -4.59 -12.93
CA ARG A 29 -0.61 -5.07 -13.62
C ARG A 29 -0.68 -6.59 -13.71
N SER A 30 0.47 -7.22 -13.96
CA SER A 30 0.63 -8.69 -13.96
C SER A 30 0.68 -9.30 -12.55
N GLY A 31 0.49 -8.49 -11.51
CA GLY A 31 0.53 -8.93 -10.13
C GLY A 31 1.95 -9.18 -9.66
N ALA A 32 2.94 -8.35 -10.00
CA ALA A 32 4.25 -8.42 -9.33
C ALA A 32 4.16 -7.90 -7.88
N ASP A 33 5.07 -8.36 -7.02
CA ASP A 33 5.32 -7.71 -5.72
C ASP A 33 6.16 -6.45 -5.91
N LEU A 34 6.06 -5.49 -4.99
CA LEU A 34 6.80 -4.23 -5.05
C LEU A 34 7.69 -4.04 -3.82
N ARG A 35 8.96 -3.72 -4.08
CA ARG A 35 9.88 -3.17 -3.08
C ARG A 35 10.46 -1.87 -3.60
N ILE A 36 10.70 -0.93 -2.70
CA ILE A 36 11.35 0.34 -3.05
C ILE A 36 12.55 0.51 -2.14
N GLY A 37 13.70 0.75 -2.75
CA GLY A 37 14.94 1.06 -2.06
C GLY A 37 15.27 2.55 -2.18
N THR A 38 15.65 3.15 -1.07
CA THR A 38 16.07 4.56 -0.98
C THR A 38 17.43 4.66 -0.29
N ALA A 39 18.05 5.83 -0.33
CA ALA A 39 19.22 6.11 0.48
C ALA A 39 19.27 7.57 0.94
N PHE A 40 19.71 7.77 2.18
CA PHE A 40 19.79 9.07 2.86
C PHE A 40 20.90 9.03 3.92
N ARG A 41 21.34 10.20 4.39
CA ARG A 41 22.32 10.27 5.48
C ARG A 41 21.64 10.33 6.84
N HIS A 42 22.24 9.69 7.83
CA HIS A 42 21.70 9.65 9.19
C HIS A 42 21.47 11.05 9.76
N ASN A 43 22.47 11.94 9.68
CA ASN A 43 22.37 13.32 10.14
C ASN A 43 21.56 14.28 9.24
N GLU A 44 20.97 13.80 8.14
CA GLU A 44 20.07 14.59 7.30
C GLU A 44 18.60 14.16 7.44
N HIS A 45 18.34 13.00 8.08
CA HIS A 45 17.01 12.40 8.13
C HIS A 45 16.61 11.86 9.50
N ILE A 46 17.50 11.15 10.18
CA ILE A 46 17.18 10.41 11.41
C ILE A 46 17.38 11.32 12.62
N ASP A 47 18.57 11.91 12.73
CA ASP A 47 18.94 12.79 13.83
C ASP A 47 19.78 13.95 13.29
N PRO A 48 19.15 15.10 12.95
CA PRO A 48 19.85 16.27 12.43
C PRO A 48 20.89 16.88 13.39
N GLU A 49 20.83 16.56 14.68
CA GLU A 49 21.82 17.03 15.66
C GLU A 49 23.06 16.12 15.73
N SER A 50 23.00 14.95 15.10
CA SER A 50 24.08 13.96 15.08
C SER A 50 25.25 14.38 14.18
N ASP A 51 26.47 14.01 14.56
CA ASP A 51 27.66 14.11 13.70
C ASP A 51 27.81 12.91 12.74
N ARG A 52 26.89 11.93 12.80
CA ARG A 52 26.93 10.73 11.97
C ARG A 52 26.46 11.00 10.54
N GLU A 53 27.41 11.18 9.63
CA GLU A 53 27.16 11.37 8.19
C GLU A 53 26.97 10.05 7.38
N GLU A 54 26.71 8.93 8.06
CA GLU A 54 26.64 7.61 7.44
C GLU A 54 25.46 7.49 6.46
N LEU A 55 25.73 6.92 5.28
CA LEU A 55 24.71 6.62 4.28
C LEU A 55 23.91 5.39 4.70
N ILE A 56 22.63 5.58 4.95
CA ILE A 56 21.65 4.51 5.18
C ILE A 56 21.07 4.11 3.82
N ARG A 57 21.03 2.80 3.57
CA ARG A 57 20.34 2.20 2.41
C ARG A 57 19.12 1.45 2.92
N GLU A 58 17.96 2.02 2.73
CA GLU A 58 16.69 1.45 3.14
C GLU A 58 16.07 0.65 1.98
N VAL A 59 15.38 -0.45 2.31
CA VAL A 59 14.54 -1.19 1.37
C VAL A 59 13.27 -1.59 2.09
N MET A 60 12.13 -1.19 1.54
CA MET A 60 10.79 -1.37 2.10
C MET A 60 9.96 -2.34 1.26
N ASP A 61 9.03 -3.07 1.88
CA ASP A 61 8.18 -4.09 1.25
C ASP A 61 6.71 -3.63 1.19
N PHE A 62 6.24 -3.27 0.00
CA PHE A 62 4.94 -2.65 -0.23
C PHE A 62 3.90 -3.71 -0.59
N ARG A 63 3.33 -4.35 0.44
CA ARG A 63 2.39 -5.47 0.28
C ARG A 63 0.96 -5.07 -0.11
N VAL A 64 0.66 -3.78 -0.12
CA VAL A 64 -0.54 -3.21 -0.71
C VAL A 64 -0.11 -2.35 -1.88
N CYS A 65 -0.42 -2.78 -3.10
CA CYS A 65 -0.10 -2.02 -4.31
C CYS A 65 -1.38 -1.49 -4.96
N TYR A 66 -1.30 -0.27 -5.50
CA TYR A 66 -2.36 0.36 -6.28
C TYR A 66 -1.92 0.43 -7.73
N LEU A 67 -2.85 0.08 -8.62
CA LEU A 67 -2.78 0.42 -10.04
C LEU A 67 -3.94 1.35 -10.35
N VAL A 68 -3.65 2.64 -10.54
CA VAL A 68 -4.66 3.68 -10.79
C VAL A 68 -4.71 4.00 -12.28
N LYS A 69 -5.93 3.97 -12.84
CA LYS A 69 -6.22 4.24 -14.26
C LYS A 69 -5.33 3.45 -15.24
N ASP A 70 -4.93 2.25 -14.82
CA ASP A 70 -4.03 1.35 -15.57
C ASP A 70 -2.69 1.98 -16.00
N ARG A 71 -2.22 3.01 -15.29
CA ARG A 71 -1.05 3.81 -15.70
C ARG A 71 -0.18 4.36 -14.56
N TRP A 72 -0.64 4.22 -13.32
CA TRP A 72 0.05 4.77 -12.16
C TRP A 72 0.15 3.74 -11.06
N VAL A 73 1.38 3.47 -10.62
CA VAL A 73 1.70 2.59 -9.51
C VAL A 73 1.99 3.40 -8.25
N ALA A 74 1.41 2.95 -7.14
CA ALA A 74 1.83 3.34 -5.81
C ALA A 74 1.82 2.11 -4.89
N GLY A 75 2.70 2.10 -3.89
CA GLY A 75 2.78 1.07 -2.87
C GLY A 75 2.51 1.66 -1.49
N ILE A 76 1.88 0.88 -0.60
CA ILE A 76 1.71 1.21 0.82
C ILE A 76 2.33 0.09 1.69
N GLU A 77 3.17 0.47 2.65
CA GLU A 77 3.57 -0.42 3.74
C GLU A 77 2.44 -0.55 4.76
N ASN A 78 1.95 -1.78 4.95
CA ASN A 78 0.79 -2.08 5.78
C ASN A 78 1.14 -2.65 7.17
N MET A 79 2.42 -2.93 7.45
CA MET A 79 2.88 -3.58 8.69
C MET A 79 3.99 -2.81 9.42
N ARG A 80 4.29 -1.58 8.99
CA ARG A 80 5.38 -0.78 9.56
C ARG A 80 4.96 -0.09 10.85
N MET A 81 5.70 -0.33 11.92
CA MET A 81 5.72 0.55 13.09
C MET A 81 6.82 1.61 12.90
N PRO A 82 6.69 2.83 13.45
CA PRO A 82 7.78 3.80 13.40
C PRO A 82 9.05 3.22 14.03
N VAL A 83 10.15 3.19 13.28
CA VAL A 83 11.47 2.80 13.77
C VAL A 83 12.30 4.03 14.08
N GLU A 84 13.09 3.96 15.14
CA GLU A 84 14.08 4.96 15.56
C GLU A 84 15.45 4.33 15.35
N LEU A 85 16.04 4.60 14.19
CA LEU A 85 17.30 3.97 13.80
C LEU A 85 18.47 4.53 14.64
N PRO A 86 19.43 3.71 15.07
CA PRO A 86 19.54 2.27 14.83
C PRO A 86 18.90 1.40 15.95
N ASP A 87 18.34 2.02 16.99
CA ASP A 87 18.22 1.38 18.30
C ASP A 87 16.85 0.77 18.61
N GLY A 88 15.77 1.17 17.93
CA GLY A 88 14.47 0.58 18.22
C GLY A 88 13.27 1.17 17.49
N PHE A 89 12.20 1.40 18.25
CA PHE A 89 10.93 1.93 17.77
C PHE A 89 10.71 3.34 18.29
N GLY A 90 10.01 4.14 17.50
CA GLY A 90 9.66 5.50 17.87
C GLY A 90 8.77 5.57 19.12
N PRO A 91 8.67 6.77 19.73
CA PRO A 91 8.24 6.92 21.11
C PRO A 91 6.72 6.76 21.35
N ARG A 92 5.91 6.64 20.29
CA ARG A 92 4.44 6.62 20.39
C ARG A 92 3.86 5.45 19.60
N GLU A 93 3.06 4.64 20.29
CA GLU A 93 2.43 3.44 19.75
C GLU A 93 1.54 3.79 18.55
N SER A 94 1.96 3.38 17.36
CA SER A 94 1.30 3.69 16.10
C SER A 94 1.74 2.74 14.98
N MET A 95 1.01 2.80 13.87
CA MET A 95 1.53 2.35 12.56
C MET A 95 2.07 3.54 11.79
N SER A 96 2.95 3.28 10.83
CA SER A 96 3.39 4.26 9.83
C SER A 96 3.07 3.71 8.45
N PHE A 97 1.88 3.99 7.94
CA PHE A 97 1.49 3.61 6.59
C PHE A 97 2.20 4.52 5.59
N PHE A 98 3.46 4.19 5.30
CA PHE A 98 4.26 4.87 4.30
C PHE A 98 3.78 4.48 2.92
N LEU A 99 3.65 5.48 2.07
CA LEU A 99 3.20 5.38 0.70
C LEU A 99 4.27 5.97 -0.21
N TYR A 100 4.58 5.25 -1.28
CA TYR A 100 5.47 5.73 -2.34
C TYR A 100 4.77 5.62 -3.68
N ASN A 101 4.79 6.71 -4.44
CA ASN A 101 4.36 6.76 -5.83
C ASN A 101 5.53 6.42 -6.76
N GLN A 102 5.22 6.01 -8.00
CA GLN A 102 6.22 5.68 -9.03
C GLN A 102 7.14 6.84 -9.45
N ASP A 103 6.81 8.09 -9.07
CA ASP A 103 7.56 9.29 -9.40
C ASP A 103 8.33 9.89 -8.20
N GLY A 104 8.38 9.16 -7.08
CA GLY A 104 9.06 9.59 -5.86
C GLY A 104 8.24 10.46 -4.92
N HIS A 105 6.98 10.81 -5.26
CA HIS A 105 6.07 11.44 -4.27
C HIS A 105 5.76 10.46 -3.16
N GLN A 106 5.79 10.97 -1.93
CA GLN A 106 5.59 10.17 -0.72
C GLN A 106 4.41 10.70 0.08
N ALA A 107 3.80 9.80 0.83
CA ALA A 107 2.83 10.18 1.85
C ALA A 107 2.96 9.25 3.04
N ILE A 108 2.50 9.72 4.20
CA ILE A 108 2.44 8.92 5.41
C ILE A 108 1.12 9.17 6.12
N ALA A 109 0.49 8.09 6.56
CA ALA A 109 -0.60 8.14 7.53
C ALA A 109 -0.19 7.40 8.80
N ARG A 110 -0.47 7.99 9.96
CA ARG A 110 -0.03 7.48 11.27
C ARG A 110 -1.21 7.34 12.23
N PRO A 111 -1.94 6.21 12.22
CA PRO A 111 -2.94 5.95 13.26
C PRO A 111 -2.24 5.66 14.59
N PHE A 112 -2.62 6.38 15.63
CA PHE A 112 -2.13 6.18 17.00
C PHE A 112 -2.99 5.16 17.75
N PHE A 113 -2.34 4.27 18.50
CA PHE A 113 -2.97 3.17 19.24
C PHE A 113 -2.89 3.32 20.76
N ASP A 114 -2.43 4.48 21.23
CA ASP A 114 -2.14 4.75 22.63
C ASP A 114 -3.37 5.18 23.45
N GLY A 115 -4.55 5.28 22.81
CA GLY A 115 -5.80 5.66 23.46
C GLY A 115 -5.85 7.10 23.95
N ARG A 116 -4.90 7.97 23.56
CA ARG A 116 -4.93 9.39 23.90
C ARG A 116 -6.12 10.06 23.22
N GLN A 117 -6.64 11.11 23.88
CA GLN A 117 -7.72 11.91 23.33
C GLN A 117 -7.16 12.89 22.29
N PRO A 118 -7.84 13.08 21.14
CA PRO A 118 -7.45 14.08 20.17
C PRO A 118 -7.58 15.48 20.77
N ILE A 119 -6.65 16.37 20.42
CA ILE A 119 -6.62 17.77 20.87
C ILE A 119 -7.13 18.75 19.80
N ALA A 120 -7.40 18.25 18.61
CA ALA A 120 -7.92 18.99 17.46
C ALA A 120 -8.98 18.16 16.72
N SER A 121 -9.75 18.83 15.87
CA SER A 121 -10.68 18.19 14.95
C SER A 121 -10.00 17.81 13.63
N PRO A 122 -10.52 16.81 12.89
CA PRO A 122 -10.05 16.52 11.54
C PRO A 122 -10.16 17.73 10.60
N GLY A 123 -9.22 17.85 9.66
CA GLY A 123 -9.15 18.90 8.65
C GLY A 123 -7.74 19.15 8.13
N VAL A 124 -7.62 20.06 7.15
CA VAL A 124 -6.33 20.53 6.64
C VAL A 124 -5.52 21.15 7.77
N SER A 125 -4.24 20.78 7.82
CA SER A 125 -3.26 21.27 8.79
C SER A 125 -2.19 22.13 8.09
N PRO A 126 -1.57 23.07 8.79
CA PRO A 126 -0.40 23.78 8.27
C PRO A 126 0.75 22.81 8.00
N THR A 127 1.52 23.07 6.95
CA THR A 127 2.81 22.40 6.70
C THR A 127 3.92 23.07 7.50
N ASP A 128 4.98 22.32 7.80
CA ASP A 128 6.22 22.82 8.41
C ASP A 128 7.29 23.06 7.32
N GLU A 129 8.18 24.02 7.54
CA GLU A 129 9.32 24.31 6.66
C GLU A 129 10.50 23.35 6.89
N TRP A 130 10.50 22.61 8.00
CA TRP A 130 11.51 21.58 8.32
C TRP A 130 12.96 22.10 8.18
N VAL A 131 13.24 23.27 8.78
CA VAL A 131 14.53 23.99 8.63
C VAL A 131 15.76 23.11 8.93
N ASP A 132 15.63 22.19 9.90
CA ASP A 132 16.72 21.28 10.30
C ASP A 132 16.82 20.03 9.40
N MET A 133 15.86 19.79 8.52
CA MET A 133 15.82 18.70 7.54
C MET A 133 15.62 19.25 6.11
N PRO A 134 16.62 19.95 5.53
CA PRO A 134 16.47 20.69 4.27
C PRO A 134 16.15 19.82 3.04
N ARG A 135 16.27 18.50 3.15
CA ARG A 135 15.88 17.52 2.11
C ARG A 135 14.43 17.06 2.23
N TYR A 136 13.72 17.43 3.29
CA TYR A 136 12.32 17.09 3.52
C TYR A 136 11.43 18.28 3.15
N HIS A 137 10.58 18.07 2.14
CA HIS A 137 9.65 19.08 1.64
C HIS A 137 8.22 18.62 1.91
N GLU A 138 7.58 19.17 2.95
CA GLU A 138 6.17 18.89 3.22
C GLU A 138 5.28 19.62 2.22
N LEU A 139 4.40 18.88 1.55
CA LEU A 139 3.51 19.41 0.51
C LEU A 139 2.12 19.70 1.06
N GLU A 140 1.58 18.75 1.83
CA GLU A 140 0.23 18.84 2.42
C GLU A 140 0.24 18.13 3.77
N ALA A 141 -0.56 18.63 4.71
CA ALA A 141 -0.72 18.03 6.03
C ALA A 141 -2.20 18.02 6.42
N PHE A 142 -2.62 16.96 7.12
CA PHE A 142 -4.00 16.73 7.53
C PHE A 142 -4.06 16.19 8.95
N ASP A 143 -5.12 16.58 9.64
CA ASP A 143 -5.55 16.02 10.92
C ASP A 143 -4.49 16.07 12.03
N ALA A 144 -3.64 17.10 12.03
CA ALA A 144 -2.69 17.34 13.08
C ALA A 144 -3.41 17.47 14.44
N GLY A 145 -2.88 16.80 15.46
CA GLY A 145 -3.50 16.76 16.79
C GLY A 145 -4.68 15.78 16.92
N THR A 146 -5.02 15.02 15.87
CA THR A 146 -5.97 13.90 15.96
C THR A 146 -5.24 12.56 16.23
N ASN A 147 -6.00 11.47 16.21
CA ASN A 147 -5.45 10.12 16.28
C ASN A 147 -4.94 9.58 14.93
N ALA A 148 -5.13 10.32 13.84
CA ALA A 148 -4.86 9.86 12.49
C ALA A 148 -4.20 10.93 11.61
N PRO A 149 -3.14 11.63 12.05
CA PRO A 149 -2.46 12.60 11.21
C PRO A 149 -1.90 11.93 9.96
N SER A 150 -1.88 12.69 8.88
CA SER A 150 -1.25 12.29 7.64
C SER A 150 -0.65 13.49 6.91
N SER A 151 0.35 13.24 6.08
CA SER A 151 0.97 14.27 5.25
C SER A 151 1.51 13.68 3.95
N HIS A 152 1.68 14.56 2.96
CA HIS A 152 2.37 14.28 1.72
C HIS A 152 3.65 15.08 1.72
N PHE A 153 4.71 14.49 1.19
CA PHE A 153 6.01 15.11 1.21
C PHE A 153 6.88 14.55 0.08
N ILE A 154 8.00 15.22 -0.11
CA ILE A 154 9.09 14.75 -0.92
C ILE A 154 10.32 14.76 -0.02
N TYR A 155 10.94 13.60 0.17
CA TYR A 155 12.29 13.56 0.69
C TYR A 155 13.27 13.36 -0.48
N ASP A 156 14.25 14.25 -0.62
CA ASP A 156 15.28 14.20 -1.66
C ASP A 156 16.33 13.13 -1.33
N PHE A 157 15.93 11.86 -1.42
CA PHE A 157 16.81 10.71 -1.30
C PHE A 157 17.90 10.73 -2.38
N GLU A 158 19.02 10.05 -2.13
CA GLU A 158 20.10 9.88 -3.10
C GLU A 158 19.64 9.08 -4.35
N TYR A 159 18.66 8.19 -4.17
CA TYR A 159 17.99 7.47 -5.25
C TYR A 159 16.64 6.90 -4.78
N PHE A 160 15.81 6.53 -5.75
CA PHE A 160 14.67 5.63 -5.57
C PHE A 160 14.82 4.44 -6.52
N ARG A 161 14.82 3.22 -6.01
CA ARG A 161 14.94 1.99 -6.81
C ARG A 161 13.70 1.14 -6.65
N TYR A 162 12.97 0.91 -7.73
CA TYR A 162 11.75 0.11 -7.75
C TYR A 162 12.11 -1.30 -8.20
N PHE A 163 11.92 -2.26 -7.30
CA PHE A 163 12.14 -3.67 -7.54
C PHE A 163 10.81 -4.41 -7.62
N VAL A 164 10.67 -5.28 -8.62
CA VAL A 164 9.49 -6.11 -8.80
C VAL A 164 9.82 -7.59 -8.66
N GLY A 165 8.96 -8.31 -7.95
CA GLY A 165 8.98 -9.76 -7.83
C GLY A 165 7.91 -10.38 -8.73
N ALA A 166 8.32 -10.93 -9.88
CA ALA A 166 7.41 -11.29 -10.97
C ALA A 166 6.96 -12.77 -10.98
N ASP A 167 7.27 -13.53 -9.93
CA ASP A 167 6.96 -14.97 -9.83
C ASP A 167 5.48 -15.20 -9.45
N TRP A 168 4.56 -14.61 -10.23
CA TRP A 168 3.11 -14.68 -10.01
C TRP A 168 2.39 -14.98 -11.32
N ARG A 169 1.41 -15.88 -11.24
CA ARG A 169 0.52 -16.21 -12.36
C ARG A 169 -0.93 -15.98 -11.97
N GLU A 170 -1.66 -15.26 -12.81
CA GLU A 170 -3.11 -15.15 -12.71
C GLU A 170 -3.75 -16.51 -13.04
N VAL A 171 -4.59 -17.02 -12.15
CA VAL A 171 -5.22 -18.36 -12.28
C VAL A 171 -6.73 -18.34 -12.30
N LEU A 172 -7.33 -17.23 -11.90
CA LEU A 172 -8.77 -17.01 -11.93
C LEU A 172 -9.04 -15.51 -12.00
N SER A 173 -9.96 -15.11 -12.86
CA SER A 173 -10.57 -13.78 -12.87
C SER A 173 -12.08 -13.91 -12.96
N HIS A 174 -12.80 -13.05 -12.25
CA HIS A 174 -14.26 -13.01 -12.31
C HIS A 174 -14.79 -11.59 -12.13
N GLU A 175 -16.01 -11.35 -12.61
CA GLU A 175 -16.77 -10.12 -12.39
C GLU A 175 -17.35 -10.05 -10.96
N SER A 176 -17.97 -8.92 -10.62
CA SER A 176 -18.57 -8.69 -9.29
C SER A 176 -19.71 -9.64 -8.94
N ASP A 177 -20.43 -10.17 -9.93
CA ASP A 177 -21.43 -11.20 -9.70
C ASP A 177 -20.84 -12.61 -9.54
N GLY A 178 -19.52 -12.78 -9.73
CA GLY A 178 -18.83 -14.06 -9.68
C GLY A 178 -18.74 -14.78 -11.03
N SER A 179 -19.23 -14.17 -12.11
CA SER A 179 -19.08 -14.71 -13.47
C SER A 179 -17.60 -14.77 -13.85
N VAL A 180 -17.09 -15.98 -14.09
CA VAL A 180 -15.68 -16.22 -14.44
C VAL A 180 -15.39 -15.65 -15.83
N THR A 181 -14.33 -14.85 -15.92
CA THR A 181 -13.83 -14.25 -17.17
C THR A 181 -12.52 -14.87 -17.64
N GLY A 182 -11.82 -15.59 -16.76
CA GLY A 182 -10.56 -16.26 -17.08
C GLY A 182 -10.18 -17.27 -16.00
N GLY A 183 -9.48 -18.34 -16.40
CA GLY A 183 -9.01 -19.38 -15.48
C GLY A 183 -10.13 -20.20 -14.83
N SER A 184 -9.87 -20.78 -13.65
CA SER A 184 -10.87 -21.60 -12.94
C SER A 184 -10.64 -21.62 -11.42
N VAL A 185 -11.74 -21.77 -10.66
CA VAL A 185 -11.68 -21.92 -9.20
C VAL A 185 -10.96 -23.20 -8.80
N VAL A 186 -11.06 -24.26 -9.63
CA VAL A 186 -10.39 -25.54 -9.38
C VAL A 186 -8.88 -25.39 -9.49
N ASP A 187 -8.37 -24.71 -10.52
CA ASP A 187 -6.92 -24.49 -10.68
C ASP A 187 -6.35 -23.63 -9.55
N LEU A 188 -7.11 -22.64 -9.11
CA LEU A 188 -6.77 -21.84 -7.92
C LEU A 188 -6.72 -22.72 -6.67
N ALA A 189 -7.76 -23.52 -6.41
CA ALA A 189 -7.84 -24.40 -5.25
C ALA A 189 -6.72 -25.46 -5.25
N ASP A 190 -6.41 -26.05 -6.40
CA ASP A 190 -5.32 -27.02 -6.55
C ASP A 190 -3.96 -26.37 -6.30
N SER A 191 -3.74 -25.14 -6.77
CA SER A 191 -2.49 -24.41 -6.54
C SER A 191 -2.31 -24.06 -5.06
N VAL A 192 -3.39 -23.60 -4.41
CA VAL A 192 -3.44 -23.41 -2.94
C VAL A 192 -3.16 -24.71 -2.20
N GLY A 193 -3.78 -25.81 -2.61
CA GLY A 193 -3.61 -27.13 -2.00
C GLY A 193 -2.18 -27.69 -2.12
N ARG A 194 -1.42 -27.22 -3.12
CA ARG A 194 0.02 -27.50 -3.28
C ARG A 194 0.93 -26.57 -2.47
N GLY A 195 0.37 -25.58 -1.78
CA GLY A 195 1.11 -24.65 -0.91
C GLY A 195 1.58 -23.37 -1.61
N ALA A 196 1.01 -23.01 -2.75
CA ALA A 196 1.34 -21.73 -3.40
C ALA A 196 0.88 -20.54 -2.54
N GLU A 197 1.72 -19.50 -2.42
CA GLU A 197 1.29 -18.19 -1.94
C GLU A 197 0.20 -17.64 -2.87
N VAL A 198 -0.74 -16.88 -2.32
CA VAL A 198 -1.87 -16.31 -3.08
C VAL A 198 -1.99 -14.82 -2.81
N LYS A 199 -2.39 -14.08 -3.85
CA LYS A 199 -2.84 -12.69 -3.72
C LYS A 199 -3.99 -12.40 -4.66
N VAL A 200 -4.68 -11.30 -4.41
CA VAL A 200 -5.78 -10.82 -5.24
C VAL A 200 -5.53 -9.41 -5.73
N ALA A 201 -6.05 -9.07 -6.90
CA ALA A 201 -6.30 -7.71 -7.34
C ALA A 201 -7.80 -7.45 -7.27
N ILE A 202 -8.23 -6.48 -6.46
CA ILE A 202 -9.64 -6.14 -6.28
C ILE A 202 -9.91 -4.80 -6.97
N ARG A 203 -10.75 -4.81 -8.00
CA ARG A 203 -11.10 -3.61 -8.76
C ARG A 203 -12.10 -2.75 -7.99
N GLY A 204 -11.85 -1.45 -7.88
CA GLY A 204 -12.79 -0.49 -7.29
C GLY A 204 -12.93 -0.60 -5.76
N LEU A 205 -11.98 -1.24 -5.06
CA LEU A 205 -12.06 -1.51 -3.62
C LEU A 205 -12.24 -0.24 -2.75
N CYS A 206 -11.72 0.89 -3.22
CA CYS A 206 -11.70 2.16 -2.49
C CYS A 206 -12.66 3.19 -3.09
N ALA A 207 -13.59 2.77 -3.94
CA ALA A 207 -14.55 3.66 -4.58
C ALA A 207 -15.48 4.36 -3.59
N ASP A 208 -15.75 3.75 -2.43
CA ASP A 208 -16.54 4.35 -1.36
C ASP A 208 -15.84 5.52 -0.64
N LEU A 209 -14.54 5.74 -0.90
CA LEU A 209 -13.77 6.86 -0.34
C LEU A 209 -13.74 8.08 -1.27
N GLU A 210 -14.21 7.95 -2.51
CA GLU A 210 -14.32 9.04 -3.49
C GLU A 210 -15.53 9.94 -3.21
N GLU A 211 -15.45 11.21 -3.61
CA GLU A 211 -16.61 12.12 -3.55
C GLU A 211 -17.73 11.65 -4.49
N THR A 212 -17.35 11.17 -5.67
CA THR A 212 -18.23 10.49 -6.63
C THR A 212 -17.75 9.04 -6.77
N PRO A 213 -18.42 8.05 -6.14
CA PRO A 213 -17.93 6.68 -6.13
C PRO A 213 -17.70 6.08 -7.51
N GLY A 214 -16.49 5.58 -7.75
CA GLY A 214 -16.09 4.89 -8.98
C GLY A 214 -15.72 5.83 -10.13
N GLU A 215 -15.45 7.10 -9.85
CA GLU A 215 -14.94 8.06 -10.83
C GLU A 215 -13.52 7.67 -11.30
N VAL A 216 -12.70 7.17 -10.38
CA VAL A 216 -11.32 6.76 -10.64
C VAL A 216 -11.22 5.24 -10.69
N ASP A 217 -11.03 4.68 -11.90
CA ASP A 217 -10.73 3.26 -12.06
C ASP A 217 -9.40 2.90 -11.38
N HIS A 218 -9.41 1.84 -10.57
CA HIS A 218 -8.25 1.38 -9.82
C HIS A 218 -8.36 -0.09 -9.43
N GLU A 219 -7.22 -0.74 -9.25
CA GLU A 219 -7.09 -2.05 -8.61
C GLU A 219 -6.19 -1.96 -7.38
N VAL A 220 -6.56 -2.70 -6.33
CA VAL A 220 -5.75 -2.85 -5.12
C VAL A 220 -5.30 -4.31 -5.00
N PHE A 221 -3.99 -4.50 -4.98
CA PHE A 221 -3.35 -5.80 -4.86
C PHE A 221 -3.04 -6.09 -3.39
N VAL A 222 -3.52 -7.22 -2.88
CA VAL A 222 -3.36 -7.61 -1.47
C VAL A 222 -3.02 -9.09 -1.37
N HIS A 223 -1.99 -9.41 -0.60
CA HIS A 223 -1.63 -10.77 -0.26
C HIS A 223 -2.68 -11.44 0.62
N LEU A 224 -2.85 -12.75 0.44
CA LEU A 224 -3.72 -13.58 1.24
C LEU A 224 -2.90 -14.47 2.20
N GLY A 225 -3.51 -14.81 3.32
CA GLY A 225 -3.01 -15.77 4.29
C GLY A 225 -3.83 -17.06 4.24
N ALA A 226 -4.67 -17.27 5.25
CA ALA A 226 -5.48 -18.49 5.34
C ALA A 226 -6.48 -18.58 4.18
N CYS A 227 -6.48 -19.71 3.48
CA CYS A 227 -7.40 -20.02 2.39
C CYS A 227 -8.32 -21.19 2.78
N TYR A 228 -9.59 -21.09 2.43
CA TYR A 228 -10.63 -22.08 2.73
C TYR A 228 -11.32 -22.45 1.43
N TYR A 229 -11.32 -23.74 1.08
CA TYR A 229 -11.96 -24.24 -0.13
C TYR A 229 -13.10 -25.19 0.21
N TYR A 230 -14.30 -24.84 -0.21
CA TYR A 230 -15.50 -25.66 -0.07
C TYR A 230 -15.59 -26.57 -1.28
N THR A 231 -15.33 -27.86 -1.10
CA THR A 231 -15.14 -28.83 -2.19
C THR A 231 -16.43 -29.16 -2.94
N GLU A 232 -17.57 -29.14 -2.26
CA GLU A 232 -18.88 -29.41 -2.88
C GLU A 232 -19.40 -28.18 -3.66
N GLU A 233 -19.30 -26.99 -3.06
CA GLU A 233 -19.71 -25.73 -3.71
C GLU A 233 -18.71 -25.22 -4.75
N GLN A 234 -17.50 -25.79 -4.78
CA GLN A 234 -16.35 -25.31 -5.56
C GLN A 234 -16.12 -23.81 -5.38
N ARG A 235 -16.01 -23.39 -4.12
CA ARG A 235 -15.89 -21.99 -3.75
C ARG A 235 -14.72 -21.78 -2.80
N LEU A 236 -13.84 -20.84 -3.14
CA LEU A 236 -12.70 -20.48 -2.31
C LEU A 236 -12.91 -19.11 -1.68
N MET A 237 -12.54 -18.97 -0.41
CA MET A 237 -12.42 -17.69 0.29
C MET A 237 -11.10 -17.66 1.04
N ALA A 238 -10.57 -16.45 1.26
CA ALA A 238 -9.31 -16.29 1.95
C ALA A 238 -9.36 -15.11 2.92
N ALA A 239 -8.53 -15.13 3.95
CA ALA A 239 -8.27 -13.98 4.80
C ALA A 239 -7.10 -13.18 4.21
N ALA A 240 -7.32 -11.90 3.89
CA ALA A 240 -6.27 -11.03 3.40
C ALA A 240 -5.33 -10.59 4.54
N ASN A 241 -4.08 -10.30 4.20
CA ASN A 241 -3.21 -9.47 5.04
C ASN A 241 -3.86 -8.10 5.27
N PRO A 242 -3.46 -7.34 6.31
CA PRO A 242 -4.03 -6.02 6.57
C PRO A 242 -3.98 -5.14 5.34
N VAL A 243 -5.09 -4.50 4.99
CA VAL A 243 -5.17 -3.55 3.87
C VAL A 243 -5.22 -2.13 4.42
N VAL A 244 -4.55 -1.21 3.72
CA VAL A 244 -4.71 0.23 3.89
C VAL A 244 -5.42 0.76 2.65
N ARG A 245 -6.60 1.36 2.84
CA ARG A 245 -7.40 1.95 1.78
C ARG A 245 -7.22 3.46 1.81
N THR A 246 -7.04 4.08 0.64
CA THR A 246 -7.10 5.53 0.50
C THR A 246 -7.85 5.88 -0.78
N ARG A 247 -8.41 7.09 -0.81
CA ARG A 247 -9.08 7.64 -1.99
C ARG A 247 -8.15 7.54 -3.21
N PRO A 248 -8.56 6.86 -4.29
CA PRO A 248 -7.75 6.74 -5.50
C PRO A 248 -7.47 8.10 -6.13
N ALA A 249 -6.20 8.39 -6.40
CA ALA A 249 -5.74 9.62 -7.01
C ALA A 249 -4.40 9.41 -7.73
N THR A 250 -3.93 10.44 -8.45
CA THR A 250 -2.61 10.47 -9.06
C THR A 250 -2.00 11.87 -8.82
N PRO A 251 -0.98 12.01 -7.95
CA PRO A 251 -0.38 10.96 -7.11
C PRO A 251 -1.38 10.39 -6.09
N LEU A 252 -1.13 9.16 -5.62
CA LEU A 252 -1.86 8.56 -4.51
C LEU A 252 -1.36 9.19 -3.20
N GLY A 253 -2.25 9.44 -2.26
CA GLY A 253 -1.91 10.05 -0.97
C GLY A 253 -3.01 9.84 0.06
N TYR A 254 -2.91 10.55 1.18
CA TYR A 254 -3.88 10.55 2.28
C TYR A 254 -4.56 11.90 2.44
N GLY A 255 -5.66 11.96 3.18
CA GLY A 255 -6.32 13.22 3.49
C GLY A 255 -7.44 13.01 4.49
N THR A 256 -7.99 14.09 5.02
CA THR A 256 -9.06 14.04 6.01
C THR A 256 -10.21 13.13 5.55
N GLU A 257 -10.55 12.14 6.38
CA GLU A 257 -11.66 11.19 6.18
C GLU A 257 -11.63 10.43 4.83
N SER A 258 -10.46 10.34 4.19
CA SER A 258 -10.30 9.75 2.86
C SER A 258 -9.51 8.43 2.86
N TRP A 259 -9.27 7.87 4.03
CA TRP A 259 -8.55 6.61 4.19
C TRP A 259 -9.03 5.84 5.42
N ASP A 260 -8.88 4.53 5.37
CA ASP A 260 -9.09 3.63 6.50
C ASP A 260 -8.20 2.38 6.35
N PHE A 261 -8.20 1.49 7.33
CA PHE A 261 -7.40 0.26 7.26
C PHE A 261 -8.15 -0.90 7.89
N GLY A 262 -7.77 -2.14 7.58
CA GLY A 262 -8.49 -3.28 8.13
C GLY A 262 -8.15 -4.60 7.48
N TRP A 263 -9.10 -5.53 7.49
CA TRP A 263 -8.96 -6.87 6.93
C TRP A 263 -10.10 -7.17 5.98
N LEU A 264 -9.78 -7.90 4.92
CA LEU A 264 -10.73 -8.35 3.92
C LEU A 264 -10.81 -9.87 3.90
N MET A 265 -11.98 -10.37 3.54
CA MET A 265 -12.19 -11.78 3.22
C MET A 265 -12.81 -11.89 1.81
N PRO A 266 -11.99 -11.91 0.74
CA PRO A 266 -12.50 -12.14 -0.61
C PRO A 266 -12.94 -13.58 -0.84
N ARG A 267 -13.86 -13.75 -1.78
CA ARG A 267 -14.42 -15.03 -2.21
C ARG A 267 -14.53 -15.08 -3.73
N THR A 268 -14.38 -16.28 -4.30
CA THR A 268 -14.35 -16.49 -5.76
C THR A 268 -15.68 -16.24 -6.48
N ASP A 269 -16.73 -15.86 -5.76
CA ASP A 269 -18.01 -15.46 -6.34
C ASP A 269 -18.22 -13.94 -6.27
N GLY A 270 -17.15 -13.15 -6.10
CA GLY A 270 -17.22 -11.69 -6.03
C GLY A 270 -17.47 -11.14 -4.64
N HIS A 271 -17.96 -11.93 -3.67
CA HIS A 271 -18.20 -11.41 -2.32
C HIS A 271 -16.90 -11.05 -1.60
N VAL A 272 -16.86 -9.84 -1.01
CA VAL A 272 -15.78 -9.42 -0.11
C VAL A 272 -16.41 -8.90 1.18
N ALA A 273 -16.15 -9.59 2.29
CA ALA A 273 -16.45 -9.09 3.61
C ALA A 273 -15.27 -8.27 4.14
N GLY A 274 -15.53 -7.22 4.91
CA GLY A 274 -14.50 -6.36 5.49
C GLY A 274 -14.71 -6.11 6.97
N TRP A 275 -13.60 -6.08 7.71
CA TRP A 275 -13.50 -5.47 9.04
C TRP A 275 -12.64 -4.23 8.91
N MET A 276 -13.28 -3.08 8.78
CA MET A 276 -12.61 -1.80 8.55
C MET A 276 -12.53 -1.03 9.87
N CYS A 277 -11.36 -0.52 10.17
CA CYS A 277 -11.04 0.30 11.32
C CYS A 277 -11.06 1.77 10.90
N ASP A 278 -11.89 2.57 11.57
CA ASP A 278 -11.83 4.02 11.48
C ASP A 278 -10.56 4.50 12.21
N PRO A 279 -9.61 5.15 11.53
CA PRO A 279 -8.33 5.52 12.12
C PRO A 279 -8.45 6.59 13.21
N TYR A 280 -9.52 7.40 13.22
CA TYR A 280 -9.72 8.46 14.22
C TYR A 280 -10.24 7.87 15.54
N THR A 281 -11.07 6.84 15.47
CA THR A 281 -11.77 6.28 16.64
C THR A 281 -11.30 4.89 17.06
N LEU A 282 -10.51 4.21 16.21
CA LEU A 282 -10.12 2.80 16.30
C LEU A 282 -11.30 1.83 16.37
N LYS A 283 -12.52 2.30 16.06
CA LYS A 283 -13.71 1.46 16.06
C LYS A 283 -13.79 0.67 14.76
N PHE A 284 -14.15 -0.60 14.91
CA PHE A 284 -14.35 -1.49 13.77
C PHE A 284 -15.79 -1.45 13.27
N ARG A 285 -15.94 -1.38 11.95
CA ARG A 285 -17.19 -1.60 11.23
C ARG A 285 -17.08 -2.84 10.34
N ARG A 286 -18.18 -3.57 10.22
CA ARG A 286 -18.31 -4.68 9.27
C ARG A 286 -18.88 -4.16 7.96
N THR A 287 -18.25 -4.51 6.86
CA THR A 287 -18.71 -4.20 5.51
C THR A 287 -18.89 -5.47 4.70
N ALA A 288 -19.71 -5.41 3.66
CA ALA A 288 -19.85 -6.47 2.68
C ALA A 288 -20.22 -5.84 1.35
N SER A 289 -19.49 -6.19 0.29
CA SER A 289 -19.79 -5.75 -1.07
C SER A 289 -19.37 -6.83 -2.07
N ARG A 290 -19.54 -6.53 -3.36
CA ARG A 290 -19.20 -7.42 -4.46
C ARG A 290 -18.25 -6.72 -5.43
N TYR A 291 -17.18 -7.41 -5.83
CA TYR A 291 -16.12 -6.85 -6.66
C TYR A 291 -15.67 -7.81 -7.75
N ALA A 292 -15.24 -7.27 -8.88
CA ALA A 292 -14.43 -8.02 -9.84
C ALA A 292 -13.05 -8.26 -9.21
N ILE A 293 -12.55 -9.50 -9.31
CA ILE A 293 -11.31 -9.93 -8.66
C ILE A 293 -10.49 -10.79 -9.60
N ARG A 294 -9.19 -10.51 -9.66
CA ARG A 294 -8.18 -11.39 -10.25
C ARG A 294 -7.39 -12.06 -9.13
N TRP A 295 -7.16 -13.36 -9.26
CA TRP A 295 -6.49 -14.20 -8.27
C TRP A 295 -5.18 -14.71 -8.85
N PHE A 296 -4.11 -14.54 -8.09
CA PHE A 296 -2.75 -14.88 -8.47
C PHE A 296 -2.17 -15.89 -7.51
N VAL A 297 -1.35 -16.79 -8.03
CA VAL A 297 -0.57 -17.74 -7.23
C VAL A 297 0.91 -17.60 -7.57
N SER A 298 1.77 -17.84 -6.58
CA SER A 298 3.21 -17.92 -6.79
C SER A 298 3.61 -19.12 -7.68
N GLU A 299 4.69 -18.94 -8.44
CA GLU A 299 5.33 -20.00 -9.26
C GLU A 299 6.70 -20.45 -8.72
#